data_AF-A0A4V1IT80-F1
#
_entry.id   AF-A0A4V1IT80-F1
#
_cell.length_a   1.000
_cell.length_b   1.000
_cell.length_c   1.000
_cell.angle_alpha   90.00
_cell.angle_beta   90.00
_cell.angle_gamma   90.00
#
_symmetry.space_group_name_H-M   'P 1'
#
loop_
_entity.id
_entity.type
_entity.pdbx_description
1 polymer ?
#
loop_
_entity_poly.entity_id
_entity_poly.type
_entity_poly.pdbx_seq_one_letter_code
_entity_poly.pdbx_strand_id
1 'polypeptide(L)'
;KKDHGEGGQLVGAPVAVRRVLIVDDVITAGTAINESMVLLRAAQAEVTDVLIALDRQERASETDPLSAIQKVEQTHGVRVHTIITLAHVMAYLEEKGETAILETMRPYQAKYGIF
;
A
#
# COMPACT_ATOMS: atom_id res chain seq x y z
N LYS A 1 -20.54 -16.45 3.06
CA LYS A 1 -21.63 -15.83 2.28
C LYS A 1 -22.54 -15.13 3.29
N LYS A 2 -22.79 -13.81 3.17
CA LYS A 2 -23.78 -13.16 4.02
C LYS A 2 -25.15 -13.43 3.41
N ASP A 3 -26.00 -14.15 4.12
CA ASP A 3 -27.24 -14.67 3.58
C ASP A 3 -28.42 -13.68 3.62
N HIS A 4 -28.30 -12.50 4.23
CA HIS A 4 -29.37 -11.48 4.24
C HIS A 4 -28.83 -10.07 3.92
N GLY A 5 -29.29 -9.44 2.83
CA GLY A 5 -28.89 -8.11 2.31
C GLY A 5 -28.77 -8.06 0.77
N GLU A 6 -28.24 -6.96 0.19
CA GLU A 6 -27.99 -6.70 -1.26
C GLU A 6 -27.08 -7.72 -2.00
N GLY A 7 -26.80 -8.89 -1.43
CA GLY A 7 -26.19 -10.03 -2.12
C GLY A 7 -24.91 -9.73 -2.90
N GLY A 8 -23.75 -9.83 -2.27
CA GLY A 8 -22.47 -9.63 -2.95
C GLY A 8 -21.29 -9.55 -1.98
N GLN A 9 -20.08 -9.50 -2.52
CA GLN A 9 -18.85 -9.20 -1.76
C GLN A 9 -18.53 -7.70 -1.71
N LEU A 10 -19.20 -6.89 -2.54
CA LEU A 10 -18.99 -5.44 -2.65
C LEU A 10 -20.21 -4.68 -2.13
N VAL A 11 -19.97 -3.51 -1.55
CA VAL A 11 -21.01 -2.60 -1.04
C VAL A 11 -20.80 -1.23 -1.68
N GLY A 12 -21.90 -0.58 -2.10
CA GLY A 12 -21.87 0.76 -2.69
C GLY A 12 -22.07 0.76 -4.19
N ALA A 13 -21.46 1.74 -4.87
CA ALA A 13 -21.66 1.92 -6.31
C ALA A 13 -21.14 0.71 -7.12
N PRO A 14 -21.86 0.29 -8.18
CA PRO A 14 -21.37 -0.74 -9.09
C PRO A 14 -20.03 -0.34 -9.71
N VAL A 15 -19.08 -1.27 -9.75
CA VAL A 15 -17.70 -1.04 -10.21
C VAL A 15 -17.42 -1.61 -11.60
N ALA A 16 -18.29 -2.47 -12.13
CA ALA A 16 -18.11 -3.08 -13.45
C ALA A 16 -17.95 -2.01 -14.53
N VAL A 17 -16.98 -2.20 -15.43
CA VAL A 17 -16.59 -1.28 -16.53
C VAL A 17 -16.27 0.15 -16.08
N ARG A 18 -15.96 0.36 -14.80
CA ARG A 18 -15.53 1.66 -14.25
C ARG A 18 -14.08 1.61 -13.84
N ARG A 19 -13.43 2.79 -13.93
CA ARG A 19 -12.13 3.03 -13.33
C ARG A 19 -12.25 3.14 -11.82
N VAL A 20 -11.41 2.41 -11.10
CA VAL A 20 -11.38 2.36 -9.64
C VAL A 20 -9.99 2.74 -9.16
N LEU A 21 -9.93 3.65 -8.20
CA LEU A 21 -8.76 3.95 -7.40
C LEU A 21 -8.88 3.18 -6.09
N ILE A 22 -7.89 2.35 -5.77
CA ILE A 22 -7.80 1.74 -4.43
C ILE A 22 -7.15 2.77 -3.50
N VAL A 23 -7.71 2.95 -2.31
CA VAL A 23 -7.14 3.81 -1.27
C VAL A 23 -6.87 2.96 -0.03
N ASP A 24 -5.66 3.03 0.51
CA ASP A 24 -5.25 2.31 1.72
C ASP A 24 -4.36 3.17 2.63
N ASP A 25 -4.09 2.73 3.85
CA ASP A 25 -3.23 3.47 4.79
C ASP A 25 -1.73 3.24 4.49
N VAL A 26 -1.29 1.99 4.52
CA VAL A 26 0.09 1.56 4.30
C VAL A 26 0.13 0.27 3.49
N ILE A 27 1.21 0.07 2.73
CA ILE A 27 1.49 -1.22 2.09
C ILE A 27 2.63 -1.91 2.83
N THR A 28 2.35 -3.09 3.40
CA THR A 28 3.36 -3.95 4.07
C THR A 28 3.82 -5.08 3.16
N ALA A 29 3.03 -6.15 3.00
CA ALA A 29 3.33 -7.24 2.06
C ALA A 29 2.52 -7.15 0.76
N GLY A 30 1.67 -6.12 0.62
CA GLY A 30 0.75 -5.97 -0.50
C GLY A 30 -0.49 -6.88 -0.44
N THR A 31 -0.68 -7.66 0.64
CA THR A 31 -1.77 -8.64 0.76
C THR A 31 -3.15 -8.02 0.57
N ALA A 32 -3.45 -6.92 1.25
CA ALA A 32 -4.75 -6.25 1.14
C ALA A 32 -5.04 -5.74 -0.28
N ILE A 33 -4.02 -5.18 -0.93
CA ILE A 33 -4.12 -4.75 -2.33
C ILE A 33 -4.34 -5.96 -3.24
N ASN A 34 -3.59 -7.06 -3.06
CA ASN A 34 -3.74 -8.28 -3.85
C ASN A 34 -5.16 -8.86 -3.74
N GLU A 35 -5.71 -8.93 -2.53
CA GLU A 35 -7.10 -9.39 -2.31
C GLU A 35 -8.11 -8.46 -2.97
N SER A 36 -7.92 -7.14 -2.83
CA SER A 36 -8.76 -6.13 -3.47
C SER A 36 -8.72 -6.23 -4.99
N MET A 37 -7.54 -6.43 -5.58
CA MET A 37 -7.36 -6.62 -7.03
C MET A 37 -8.11 -7.87 -7.52
N VAL A 38 -8.07 -8.98 -6.77
CA VAL A 38 -8.83 -10.20 -7.12
C VAL A 38 -10.33 -9.93 -7.13
N LEU A 39 -10.85 -9.28 -6.09
CA LEU A 39 -12.27 -8.95 -5.97
C LEU A 39 -12.73 -7.99 -7.07
N LEU A 40 -11.97 -6.93 -7.34
CA LEU A 40 -12.29 -5.91 -8.33
C LEU A 40 -12.20 -6.45 -9.76
N ARG A 41 -11.19 -7.28 -10.07
CA ARG A 41 -11.10 -7.96 -11.39
C ARG A 41 -12.28 -8.91 -11.60
N ALA A 42 -12.66 -9.68 -10.57
CA ALA A 42 -13.84 -10.55 -10.64
C ALA A 42 -15.14 -9.76 -10.86
N ALA A 43 -15.21 -8.53 -10.37
CA ALA A 43 -16.31 -7.59 -10.58
C ALA A 43 -16.19 -6.77 -11.88
N GLN A 44 -15.24 -7.10 -12.77
CA GLN A 44 -14.98 -6.42 -14.04
C GLN A 44 -14.66 -4.92 -13.90
N ALA A 45 -14.07 -4.52 -12.76
CA ALA A 45 -13.56 -3.18 -12.56
C ALA A 45 -12.18 -2.99 -13.22
N GLU A 46 -11.92 -1.76 -13.66
CA GLU A 46 -10.63 -1.36 -14.21
C GLU A 46 -9.84 -0.63 -13.11
N VAL A 47 -8.85 -1.30 -12.52
CA VAL A 47 -7.96 -0.68 -11.52
C VAL A 47 -6.67 -0.25 -12.22
N THR A 48 -6.42 1.06 -12.26
CA THR A 48 -5.20 1.64 -12.85
C THR A 48 -4.25 2.20 -11.80
N ASP A 49 -4.78 2.58 -10.63
CA ASP A 49 -4.04 3.34 -9.62
C ASP A 49 -4.38 2.85 -8.21
N VAL A 50 -3.40 2.98 -7.32
CA VAL A 50 -3.52 2.79 -5.87
C VAL A 50 -2.97 4.03 -5.20
N LEU A 51 -3.66 4.57 -4.19
CA LEU A 51 -3.20 5.66 -3.35
C LEU A 51 -3.01 5.17 -1.92
N ILE A 52 -1.84 5.40 -1.35
CA ILE A 52 -1.56 5.13 0.06
C ILE A 52 -1.10 6.36 0.82
N ALA A 53 -1.38 6.40 2.12
CA ALA A 53 -0.97 7.52 2.95
C ALA A 53 0.56 7.53 3.17
N LEU A 54 1.14 6.39 3.56
CA LEU A 54 2.55 6.30 3.90
C LEU A 54 3.25 5.15 3.16
N ASP A 55 4.26 5.51 2.36
CA ASP A 55 5.28 4.58 1.87
C ASP A 55 6.34 4.34 2.94
N ARG A 56 6.41 3.11 3.44
CA ARG A 56 7.40 2.73 4.46
C ARG A 56 8.81 2.58 3.88
N GLN A 57 8.97 2.58 2.55
CA GLN A 57 10.24 2.41 1.85
C GLN A 57 11.03 1.19 2.33
N GLU A 58 10.32 0.09 2.60
CA GLU A 58 10.88 -1.16 3.11
C GLU A 58 10.71 -2.31 2.11
N ARG A 59 11.59 -3.32 2.20
CA ARG A 59 11.48 -4.57 1.46
C ARG A 59 10.17 -5.29 1.79
N ALA A 60 9.56 -5.91 0.79
CA ALA A 60 8.32 -6.67 0.97
C ALA A 60 8.47 -7.90 1.89
N SER A 61 9.68 -8.44 2.00
CA SER A 61 10.08 -9.46 2.98
C SER A 61 11.59 -9.42 3.19
N GLU A 62 12.11 -10.16 4.19
CA GLU A 62 13.57 -10.20 4.44
C GLU A 62 14.39 -10.71 3.25
N THR A 63 13.78 -11.53 2.40
CA THR A 63 14.42 -12.17 1.24
C THR A 63 14.11 -11.48 -0.08
N ASP A 64 13.21 -10.49 -0.09
CA ASP A 64 12.78 -9.81 -1.31
C ASP A 64 13.64 -8.57 -1.60
N PRO A 65 14.19 -8.41 -2.82
CA PRO A 65 14.92 -7.21 -3.20
C PRO A 65 14.00 -6.02 -3.48
N LEU A 66 12.69 -6.24 -3.66
CA LEU A 66 11.72 -5.20 -4.01
C LEU A 66 10.91 -4.73 -2.81
N SER A 67 10.46 -3.48 -2.87
CA SER A 67 9.48 -2.97 -1.93
C SER A 67 8.10 -3.57 -2.24
N ALA A 68 7.21 -3.53 -1.26
CA ALA A 68 5.86 -4.01 -1.47
C ALA A 68 5.10 -3.21 -2.52
N ILE A 69 5.39 -1.91 -2.61
CA ILE A 69 4.90 -1.03 -3.67
C ILE A 69 5.38 -1.53 -5.03
N GLN A 70 6.68 -1.71 -5.21
CA GLN A 70 7.26 -2.17 -6.48
C GLN A 70 6.68 -3.52 -6.92
N LYS A 71 6.44 -4.44 -5.96
CA LYS A 71 5.79 -5.72 -6.25
C LYS A 71 4.35 -5.54 -6.70
N VAL A 72 3.58 -4.68 -6.05
CA VAL A 72 2.19 -4.40 -6.42
C VAL A 72 2.13 -3.82 -7.83
N GLU A 73 2.98 -2.83 -8.14
CA GLU A 73 3.06 -2.22 -9.48
C GLU A 73 3.41 -3.25 -10.55
N GLN A 74 4.46 -4.06 -10.33
CA GLN A 74 4.89 -5.10 -11.27
C GLN A 74 3.84 -6.21 -11.46
N THR A 75 3.21 -6.64 -10.37
CA THR A 75 2.24 -7.75 -10.40
C THR A 75 0.95 -7.37 -11.10
N HIS A 76 0.49 -6.14 -10.90
CA HIS A 76 -0.84 -5.73 -11.34
C HIS A 76 -0.86 -4.74 -12.51
N GLY A 77 0.30 -4.17 -12.87
CA GLY A 77 0.39 -3.13 -13.88
C GLY A 77 -0.29 -1.82 -13.46
N VAL A 78 -0.37 -1.57 -12.14
CA VAL A 78 -0.96 -0.36 -11.56
C VAL A 78 0.13 0.61 -11.16
N ARG A 79 -0.22 1.88 -11.03
CA ARG A 79 0.64 2.90 -10.43
C ARG A 79 0.29 3.10 -8.97
N VAL A 80 1.30 3.13 -8.08
CA VAL A 80 1.09 3.44 -6.67
C VAL A 80 1.50 4.88 -6.40
N HIS A 81 0.61 5.64 -5.77
CA HIS A 81 0.80 7.02 -5.33
C HIS A 81 0.89 7.05 -3.81
N THR A 82 1.72 7.94 -3.27
CA THR A 82 1.99 8.01 -1.84
C THR A 82 1.91 9.46 -1.38
N ILE A 83 1.28 9.72 -0.23
CA ILE A 83 1.18 11.09 0.31
C ILE A 83 2.53 11.48 0.95
N ILE A 84 3.08 10.60 1.78
CA ILE A 84 4.40 10.75 2.40
C ILE A 84 5.19 9.44 2.39
N THR A 85 6.48 9.55 2.66
CA THR A 85 7.40 8.42 2.77
C THR A 85 8.01 8.35 4.17
N LEU A 86 8.64 7.22 4.51
CA LEU A 86 9.42 7.08 5.74
C LEU A 86 10.52 8.15 5.84
N ALA A 87 11.17 8.50 4.73
CA ALA A 87 12.14 9.59 4.69
C ALA A 87 11.53 10.94 5.10
N HIS A 88 10.30 11.25 4.67
CA HIS A 88 9.60 12.47 5.13
C HIS A 88 9.33 12.44 6.64
N VAL A 89 8.91 11.30 7.18
CA VAL A 89 8.68 11.13 8.63
C VAL A 89 9.97 11.34 9.42
N MET A 90 11.07 10.72 9.00
CA MET A 90 12.36 10.85 9.67
C MET A 90 12.91 12.29 9.59
N ALA A 91 12.81 12.94 8.43
CA ALA A 91 13.22 14.34 8.28
C ALA A 91 12.40 15.27 9.19
N TYR A 92 11.09 15.03 9.32
CA TYR A 92 10.23 15.79 10.23
C TYR A 92 10.63 15.60 11.70
N LEU A 93 10.93 14.37 12.13
CA LEU A 93 11.39 14.10 13.49
C LEU A 93 12.75 14.76 13.78
N GLU A 94 13.62 14.83 12.78
CA GLU A 94 14.92 15.50 12.89
C GLU A 94 14.74 17.01 13.10
N GLU A 95 13.85 17.64 12.33
CA GLU A 95 13.49 19.06 12.51
C GLU A 95 12.91 19.35 13.91
N LYS A 96 12.13 18.40 14.46
CA LYS A 96 11.57 18.53 15.82
C LYS A 96 12.58 18.23 16.94
N GLY A 97 13.79 17.78 16.61
CA GLY A 97 14.80 17.41 17.61
C GLY A 97 14.47 16.10 18.35
N GLU A 98 13.60 15.26 17.79
CA GLU A 98 13.17 13.96 18.35
C GLU A 98 14.24 12.87 18.14
N THR A 99 15.47 13.17 18.55
CA THR A 99 16.66 12.35 18.32
C THR A 99 16.54 10.96 18.93
N ALA A 100 15.94 10.83 20.11
CA ALA A 100 15.72 9.53 20.76
C ALA A 100 14.84 8.61 19.91
N ILE A 101 13.78 9.13 19.26
CA ILE A 101 12.91 8.35 18.39
C ILE A 101 13.69 7.95 17.12
N LEU A 102 14.41 8.90 16.52
CA LEU A 102 15.22 8.62 15.33
C LEU A 102 16.23 7.49 15.54
N GLU A 103 16.93 7.48 16.67
CA GLU A 103 17.90 6.42 16.98
C GLU A 103 17.25 5.04 17.11
N THR A 104 15.96 4.96 17.49
CA THR A 104 15.23 3.68 17.46
C THR A 104 14.80 3.25 16.05
N MET A 105 14.62 4.21 15.13
CA MET A 105 14.19 3.95 13.75
C MET A 105 15.34 3.58 12.81
N ARG A 106 16.53 4.17 13.01
CA ARG A 106 17.71 3.94 12.14
C ARG A 106 18.08 2.46 11.98
N PRO A 107 18.10 1.61 13.03
CA PRO A 107 18.40 0.18 12.86
C PRO A 107 17.38 -0.53 11.98
N TYR A 108 16.10 -0.18 12.12
CA TYR A 108 15.04 -0.74 11.29
C TYR A 108 15.20 -0.32 9.82
N GLN A 109 15.41 0.99 9.59
CA GLN A 109 15.63 1.54 8.27
C GLN A 109 16.87 0.94 7.59
N ALA A 110 17.97 0.74 8.33
CA ALA A 110 19.18 0.12 7.81
C ALA A 110 18.98 -1.36 7.46
N LYS A 111 18.16 -2.09 8.24
CA LYS A 111 17.90 -3.51 8.00
C LYS A 111 16.93 -3.75 6.84
N TYR A 112 15.88 -2.94 6.73
CA TYR A 112 14.76 -3.22 5.83
C TYR A 112 14.58 -2.19 4.71
N GLY A 113 15.24 -1.04 4.78
CA GLY A 113 15.07 0.05 3.84
C GLY A 113 15.47 -0.30 2.41
N ILE A 114 14.76 0.30 1.46
CA ILE A 114 15.09 0.37 0.04
C ILE A 114 15.28 1.86 -0.31
N PHE A 115 16.41 2.18 -0.94
CA PHE A 115 16.82 3.53 -1.33
C PHE A 115 17.24 3.57 -2.79
#